data_AF-A0A7V2W8M8-F1
#
_entry.id   AF-A0A7V2W8M8-F1
#
_cell.length_a   1.000
_cell.length_b   1.000
_cell.length_c   1.000
_cell.angle_alpha   90.00
_cell.angle_beta   90.00
_cell.angle_gamma   90.00
#
_symmetry.space_group_name_H-M   'P 1'
#
loop_
_entity.id
_entity.type
_entity.pdbx_description
1 polymer ?
#
loop_
_entity_poly.entity_id
_entity_poly.type
_entity_poly.pdbx_seq_one_letter_code
_entity_poly.pdbx_strand_id
1 'polypeptide(L)'
;MLVRLEDLRTALAEDPDRLAEELLPEGSFARAKYEQGIAYLDRPHRPEDADREELERWGLTPEQWSEQMEVALVALRHDLKLDAIREGIGRV
;
A
#
# COMPACT_ATOMS: atom_id res chain seq x y z
N MET A 1 -7.62 9.55 6.70
CA MET A 1 -6.63 9.11 7.71
C MET A 1 -5.37 8.71 6.98
N LEU A 2 -4.21 9.18 7.43
CA LEU A 2 -2.91 8.82 6.85
C LEU A 2 -2.30 7.67 7.64
N VAL A 3 -1.75 6.70 6.92
CA VAL A 3 -1.01 5.58 7.51
C VAL A 3 0.47 5.93 7.47
N ARG A 4 1.21 5.72 8.56
CA ARG A 4 2.66 5.90 8.54
C ARG A 4 3.30 4.62 8.04
N LEU A 5 4.26 4.79 7.14
CA LEU A 5 4.99 3.66 6.55
C LEU A 5 5.76 2.84 7.58
N GLU A 6 6.34 3.49 8.58
CA GLU A 6 7.08 2.83 9.66
C GLU A 6 6.18 1.94 10.52
N ASP A 7 4.97 2.43 10.83
CA ASP A 7 3.99 1.67 11.62
C ASP A 7 3.54 0.41 10.86
N LEU A 8 3.26 0.55 9.55
CA LEU A 8 2.94 -0.60 8.69
C LEU A 8 4.09 -1.61 8.66
N ARG A 9 5.32 -1.16 8.40
CA ARG A 9 6.51 -2.04 8.35
C ARG A 9 6.75 -2.77 9.66
N THR A 10 6.53 -2.09 10.79
CA THR A 10 6.70 -2.67 12.12
C THR A 10 5.67 -3.77 12.35
N ALA A 11 4.38 -3.49 12.10
CA ALA A 11 3.32 -4.48 12.24
C ALA A 11 3.52 -5.72 11.36
N LEU A 12 3.96 -5.53 10.11
CA LEU A 12 4.27 -6.64 9.19
C LEU A 12 5.54 -7.42 9.59
N ALA A 13 6.49 -6.79 10.28
CA ALA A 13 7.66 -7.48 10.78
C ALA A 13 7.35 -8.30 12.04
N GLU A 14 6.43 -7.82 12.88
CA GLU A 14 5.95 -8.53 14.07
C GLU A 14 5.06 -9.73 13.72
N ASP A 15 4.21 -9.59 12.70
CA ASP A 15 3.34 -10.66 12.21
C ASP A 15 3.40 -10.76 10.67
N PRO A 16 4.37 -11.50 10.12
CA PRO A 16 4.59 -11.56 8.68
C PRO A 16 3.52 -12.35 7.92
N ASP A 17 2.72 -13.18 8.58
CA ASP A 17 1.66 -13.97 7.94
C ASP A 17 0.32 -13.21 7.86
N ARG A 18 0.23 -12.06 8.55
CA ARG A 18 -0.91 -11.16 8.53
C ARG A 18 -1.04 -10.45 7.19
N LEU A 19 -2.28 -10.30 6.72
CA LEU A 19 -2.59 -9.51 5.53
C LEU A 19 -2.38 -8.03 5.83
N ALA A 20 -1.61 -7.36 4.99
CA ALA A 20 -1.37 -5.93 5.10
C ALA A 20 -2.66 -5.11 4.89
N GLU A 21 -3.62 -5.65 4.13
CA GLU A 21 -4.94 -5.02 3.93
C GLU A 21 -5.67 -4.72 5.25
N GLU A 22 -5.52 -5.57 6.27
CA GLU A 22 -6.14 -5.40 7.60
C GLU A 22 -5.56 -4.23 8.41
N LEU A 23 -4.35 -3.80 8.04
CA LEU A 23 -3.64 -2.69 8.66
C LEU A 23 -3.96 -1.36 7.98
N LEU A 24 -4.58 -1.40 6.80
CA LEU A 24 -4.98 -0.21 6.05
C LEU A 24 -6.41 0.20 6.44
N PRO A 25 -6.60 1.43 6.95
CA PRO A 25 -7.93 1.87 7.34
C PRO A 25 -8.87 1.99 6.15
N GLU A 26 -10.12 1.56 6.35
CA GLU A 26 -11.20 1.77 5.37
C GLU A 26 -11.34 3.25 5.01
N GLY A 27 -11.48 3.53 3.71
CA GLY A 27 -11.58 4.89 3.20
C GLY A 27 -10.30 5.72 3.32
N SER A 28 -9.14 5.13 3.65
CA SER A 28 -7.85 5.81 3.48
C SER A 28 -7.39 5.80 2.02
N PHE A 29 -6.59 6.79 1.64
CA PHE A 29 -6.00 6.82 0.30
C PHE A 29 -5.16 5.58 0.02
N ALA A 30 -4.32 5.16 0.98
CA ALA A 30 -3.48 3.98 0.85
C ALA A 30 -4.31 2.71 0.62
N ARG A 31 -5.44 2.56 1.32
CA ARG A 31 -6.41 1.48 1.13
C ARG A 31 -7.02 1.51 -0.27
N ALA A 32 -7.52 2.66 -0.71
CA ALA A 32 -8.12 2.79 -2.04
C ALA A 32 -7.12 2.52 -3.16
N LYS A 33 -5.84 2.85 -2.96
CA LYS A 33 -4.77 2.49 -3.88
C LYS A 33 -4.52 0.99 -3.85
N TYR A 34 -4.27 0.41 -2.68
CA TYR A 34 -4.10 -1.04 -2.50
C TYR A 34 -5.14 -1.86 -3.27
N GLU A 35 -6.42 -1.48 -3.18
CA GLU A 35 -7.54 -2.16 -3.86
C GLU A 35 -7.52 -2.05 -5.39
N GLN A 36 -6.87 -1.02 -5.96
CA GLN A 36 -6.66 -0.92 -7.42
C GLN A 36 -5.63 -1.95 -7.93
N GLY A 37 -4.90 -2.61 -7.02
CA GLY A 37 -4.03 -3.74 -7.32
C GLY A 37 -2.78 -3.36 -8.12
N ILE A 38 -2.35 -4.24 -9.03
CA ILE A 38 -1.02 -4.16 -9.65
C ILE A 38 -0.80 -2.99 -10.62
N ALA A 39 -1.84 -2.22 -10.94
CA ALA A 39 -1.82 -1.19 -11.99
C ALA A 39 -0.76 -0.08 -11.79
N TYR A 40 -0.23 0.07 -10.57
CA TYR A 40 0.72 1.12 -10.21
C TYR A 40 2.02 0.57 -9.57
N LEU A 41 2.31 -0.74 -9.67
CA LEU A 41 3.49 -1.36 -9.04
C LEU A 41 4.84 -0.98 -9.66
N ASP A 42 4.84 -0.65 -10.95
CA ASP A 42 6.07 -0.61 -11.77
C ASP A 42 6.70 0.78 -11.90
N ARG A 43 6.07 1.82 -11.38
CA ARG A 43 6.61 3.19 -11.45
C ARG A 43 6.89 3.76 -10.06
N PRO A 44 7.99 4.51 -9.87
CA PRO A 44 8.15 5.38 -8.72
C PRO A 44 6.98 6.37 -8.66
N HIS A 45 6.47 6.63 -7.46
CA HIS A 45 5.41 7.62 -7.23
C HIS A 45 6.01 8.77 -6.42
N ARG A 46 6.65 9.69 -7.12
CA ARG A 46 7.28 10.87 -6.50
C ARG A 46 6.25 11.98 -6.33
N PRO A 47 6.48 12.97 -5.45
CA PRO A 47 5.56 14.08 -5.27
C PRO A 47 5.18 14.78 -6.59
N GLU A 48 6.11 14.90 -7.54
CA GLU A 48 5.86 15.49 -8.86
C GLU A 48 4.91 14.68 -9.77
N ASP A 49 4.66 13.41 -9.45
CA ASP A 49 3.76 12.52 -10.21
C ASP A 49 2.30 12.61 -9.72
N ALA A 50 2.05 13.33 -8.62
CA ALA A 50 0.74 13.43 -8.01
C ALA A 50 -0.24 14.20 -8.91
N ASP A 51 -1.37 13.57 -9.24
CA ASP A 51 -2.44 14.21 -9.99
C ASP A 51 -3.17 15.24 -9.11
N ARG A 52 -3.42 16.43 -9.67
CA ARG A 52 -4.05 17.53 -8.92
C ARG A 52 -5.47 17.19 -8.45
N GLU A 53 -6.28 16.54 -9.28
CA GLU A 53 -7.64 16.15 -8.89
C GLU A 53 -7.61 15.09 -7.79
N GLU A 54 -6.61 14.22 -7.80
CA GLU A 54 -6.41 13.23 -6.75
C GLU A 54 -5.99 13.89 -5.43
N LEU A 55 -5.05 14.85 -5.46
CA LEU A 55 -4.66 15.63 -4.29
C LEU A 55 -5.86 16.38 -3.69
N GLU A 56 -6.66 17.04 -4.53
CA GLU A 56 -7.85 17.78 -4.11
C GLU A 56 -8.93 16.83 -3.53
N ARG A 57 -9.19 15.69 -4.17
CA ARG A 57 -10.17 14.69 -3.73
C ARG A 57 -9.85 14.12 -2.34
N TRP A 58 -8.57 13.87 -2.09
CA TRP A 58 -8.12 13.21 -0.86
C TRP A 58 -7.59 14.19 0.20
N GLY A 59 -7.50 15.48 -0.13
CA GLY A 59 -6.98 16.51 0.76
C GLY A 59 -5.50 16.28 1.13
N LEU A 60 -4.69 15.86 0.17
CA LEU A 60 -3.28 15.53 0.37
C LEU A 60 -2.37 16.62 -0.20
N THR A 61 -1.19 16.78 0.40
CA THR A 61 -0.05 17.41 -0.28
C THR A 61 0.63 16.40 -1.21
N PRO A 62 1.43 16.86 -2.20
CA PRO A 62 2.23 15.97 -3.05
C PRO A 62 3.13 15.00 -2.25
N GLU A 63 3.72 15.47 -1.15
CA GLU A 63 4.57 14.66 -0.27
C GLU A 63 3.75 13.57 0.44
N GLN A 64 2.60 13.94 1.00
CA GLN A 64 1.70 12.98 1.63
C GLN A 64 1.19 11.96 0.63
N TRP A 65 0.87 12.37 -0.60
CA TRP A 65 0.48 11.46 -1.66
C TRP A 65 1.57 10.44 -1.95
N SER A 66 2.82 10.89 -2.11
CA SER A 66 3.97 10.02 -2.37
C SER A 66 4.18 9.03 -1.22
N GLU A 67 4.13 9.50 0.02
CA GLU A 67 4.22 8.65 1.21
C GLU A 67 3.10 7.61 1.26
N GLN A 68 1.84 8.00 1.02
CA GLN A 68 0.72 7.06 1.03
C GLN A 68 0.75 6.07 -0.15
N MET A 69 1.29 6.48 -1.30
CA MET A 69 1.57 5.56 -2.41
C MET A 69 2.62 4.51 -2.01
N GLU A 70 3.67 4.91 -1.29
CA GLU A 70 4.66 3.95 -0.77
C GLU A 70 4.03 2.96 0.23
N VAL A 71 3.16 3.44 1.12
CA VAL A 71 2.38 2.58 2.04
C VAL A 71 1.58 1.54 1.24
N ALA A 72 0.80 1.98 0.26
CA ALA A 72 -0.03 1.09 -0.55
C ALA A 72 0.82 0.06 -1.32
N LEU A 73 1.97 0.47 -1.84
CA LEU A 73 2.90 -0.41 -2.54
C LEU A 73 3.50 -1.47 -1.62
N VAL A 74 3.92 -1.09 -0.41
CA VAL A 74 4.48 -2.03 0.57
C VAL A 74 3.42 -3.05 0.98
N ALA A 75 2.20 -2.59 1.29
CA ALA A 75 1.09 -3.48 1.64
C ALA A 75 0.79 -4.47 0.50
N LEU A 76 0.64 -3.97 -0.73
CA LEU A 76 0.32 -4.81 -1.89
C LEU A 76 1.43 -5.85 -2.16
N ARG A 77 2.71 -5.44 -2.12
CA ARG A 77 3.84 -6.36 -2.33
C ARG A 77 3.93 -7.44 -1.25
N HIS A 78 3.59 -7.09 -0.01
CA HIS A 78 3.55 -8.05 1.09
C HIS A 78 2.49 -9.12 0.85
N ASP A 79 1.27 -8.71 0.54
CA ASP A 79 0.17 -9.66 0.33
C ASP A 79 0.37 -10.52 -0.93
N LEU A 80 0.86 -9.94 -2.03
CA LEU A 80 1.23 -10.71 -3.23
C LEU A 80 2.31 -11.75 -2.94
N LYS A 81 3.28 -11.43 -2.07
CA LYS A 81 4.31 -12.38 -1.65
C LYS A 81 3.71 -13.50 -0.80
N LEU A 82 2.80 -13.17 0.12
CA LEU A 82 2.09 -14.17 0.93
C LEU A 82 1.28 -15.12 0.06
N ASP A 83 0.53 -14.60 -0.91
CA ASP A 83 -0.24 -15.41 -1.85
C ASP A 83 0.67 -16.34 -2.66
N ALA A 84 1.77 -15.83 -3.21
CA ALA A 84 2.74 -16.64 -3.94
C ALA A 84 3.36 -17.77 -3.09
N ILE A 85 3.63 -17.52 -1.81
CA ILE A 85 4.12 -18.53 -0.87
C ILE A 85 3.04 -19.59 -0.62
N ARG A 86 1.79 -19.18 -0.38
CA ARG A 86 0.66 -20.08 -0.11
C ARG A 86 0.36 -20.97 -1.31
N GLU A 87 0.33 -20.40 -2.51
CA GLU A 87 0.16 -21.16 -3.76
C GLU A 87 1.32 -22.12 -4.04
N GLY A 88 2.56 -21.72 -3.71
CA GLY A 88 3.75 -22.55 -3.86
C GLY A 88 3.79 -23.74 -2.92
N ILE A 89 3.29 -23.59 -1.68
CA ILE A 89 3.23 -24.67 -0.67
C ILE A 89 2.10 -25.65 -0.98
N GLY A 90 0.98 -25.21 -1.56
CA GLY A 90 -0.17 -26.08 -1.90
C GLY A 90 0.05 -27.04 -3.07
N ARG A 91 1.20 -26.97 -3.76
CA ARG A 91 1.53 -27.80 -4.94
C ARG A 91 2.47 -28.98 -4.67
N VAL A 92 2.82 -29.25 -3.41
CA VAL A 92 3.74 -30.33 -3.01
C VAL A 92 2.99 -31.55 -2.49
#